data_AF-A0A4U5MGQ3-F1
#
_entry.id   AF-A0A4U5MGQ3-F1
#
_cell.length_a   1.000
_cell.length_b   1.000
_cell.length_c   1.000
_cell.angle_alpha   90.00
_cell.angle_beta   90.00
_cell.angle_gamma   90.00
#
_symmetry.space_group_name_H-M   'P 1'
#
loop_
_entity.id
_entity.type
_entity.pdbx_description
1 polymer ?
#
loop_
_entity_poly.entity_id
_entity_poly.type
_entity_poly.pdbx_seq_one_letter_code
_entity_poly.pdbx_strand_id
1 'polypeptide(L)'
;MPPSVFISLFLIFSFFSSDSLACRLDDRITGTFKRLSDSPSSRFLYENVTIGSISTSRWGDCVEILDQNSVIFSARRMGNSVCYRCVTFIFLSQNVLQVAHQNESVCHENAQQAKKSCFDSNLVSTAEGTFLMRTESLREESCGLDGQFEVSFKSKSSKAQCDISSGSSMTNCENVNQWRIFYQNCSFPSFDEELRCLGSWTDKLASRRYVMLYNSETEDYKCGIFSTNQNPGEIEIFFGSETRDCTRIDPSGFNAQEIYRFRTSEASMESVLVINFRIRFSVLFAVQISRMDPRRIRLAQGLQRPAGIHPAGRRLRPGVHVLRCRRESACTGLF
;
A
#
# COMPACT_ATOMS: atom_id res chain seq x y z
N MET A 1 -69.61 -27.03 37.41
CA MET A 1 -68.20 -27.42 37.64
C MET A 1 -67.71 -28.19 36.42
N PRO A 2 -66.48 -27.92 35.94
CA PRO A 2 -66.21 -27.68 34.52
C PRO A 2 -65.65 -28.88 33.76
N PRO A 3 -65.69 -28.87 32.41
CA PRO A 3 -64.96 -29.81 31.59
C PRO A 3 -63.49 -29.42 31.48
N SER A 4 -62.61 -30.39 31.69
CA SER A 4 -61.16 -30.29 31.58
C SER A 4 -60.71 -30.08 30.13
N VAL A 5 -60.18 -28.90 29.87
CA VAL A 5 -59.56 -28.50 28.60
C VAL A 5 -58.16 -29.13 28.53
N PHE A 6 -57.98 -30.08 27.62
CA PHE A 6 -56.66 -30.56 27.21
C PHE A 6 -56.01 -29.51 26.30
N ILE A 7 -55.08 -28.73 26.86
CA ILE A 7 -54.22 -27.83 26.09
C ILE A 7 -53.14 -28.69 25.44
N SER A 8 -53.30 -28.95 24.14
CA SER A 8 -52.29 -29.59 23.30
C SER A 8 -51.17 -28.58 23.05
N LEU A 9 -50.05 -28.75 23.77
CA LEU A 9 -48.86 -27.94 23.64
C LEU A 9 -48.11 -28.34 22.36
N PHE A 10 -48.46 -27.74 21.22
CA PHE A 10 -47.67 -27.84 20.00
C PHE A 10 -46.33 -27.14 20.21
N LEU A 11 -45.29 -27.91 20.54
CA LEU A 11 -43.90 -27.48 20.44
C LEU A 11 -43.57 -27.30 18.95
N ILE A 12 -43.71 -26.07 18.47
CA ILE A 12 -43.14 -25.64 17.20
C ILE A 12 -41.62 -25.66 17.38
N PHE A 13 -41.00 -26.78 16.99
CA PHE A 13 -39.56 -26.84 16.75
C PHE A 13 -39.29 -25.96 15.52
N SER A 14 -39.01 -24.69 15.78
CA SER A 14 -38.38 -23.80 14.82
C SER A 14 -37.01 -24.38 14.50
N PHE A 15 -36.92 -25.17 13.43
CA PHE A 15 -35.65 -25.45 12.75
C PHE A 15 -35.14 -24.11 12.20
N PHE A 16 -34.43 -23.36 13.03
CA PHE A 16 -33.57 -22.29 12.55
C PHE A 16 -32.42 -22.96 11.81
N SER A 17 -32.54 -23.05 10.49
CA SER A 17 -31.45 -23.38 9.59
C SER A 17 -30.29 -22.43 9.87
N SER A 18 -29.29 -22.90 10.60
CA SER A 18 -28.13 -22.12 11.04
C SER A 18 -27.03 -22.07 9.97
N ASP A 19 -27.37 -22.29 8.70
CA ASP A 19 -26.40 -22.58 7.64
C ASP A 19 -25.96 -21.37 6.79
N SER A 20 -26.35 -20.13 7.14
CA SER A 20 -25.95 -18.95 6.33
C SER A 20 -24.90 -18.04 6.97
N LEU A 21 -24.41 -18.35 8.18
CA LEU A 21 -23.35 -17.57 8.85
C LEU A 21 -21.93 -18.11 8.62
N ALA A 22 -21.77 -19.32 8.08
CA ALA A 22 -20.48 -20.01 8.04
C ALA A 22 -19.49 -19.48 6.98
N CYS A 23 -19.96 -18.80 5.93
CA CYS A 23 -19.12 -18.37 4.80
C CYS A 23 -19.20 -16.87 4.53
N ARG A 24 -18.94 -16.07 5.58
CA ARG A 24 -18.83 -14.61 5.44
C ARG A 24 -17.36 -14.22 5.25
N LEU A 25 -17.03 -13.71 4.07
CA LEU A 25 -15.69 -13.23 3.72
C LEU A 25 -15.30 -12.02 4.57
N ASP A 26 -14.00 -11.95 4.89
CA ASP A 26 -13.40 -10.87 5.68
C ASP A 26 -13.48 -9.53 4.95
N ASP A 27 -13.87 -8.46 5.66
CA ASP A 27 -14.01 -7.11 5.10
C ASP A 27 -12.70 -6.56 4.48
N ARG A 28 -11.55 -7.14 4.83
CA ARG A 28 -10.26 -6.81 4.21
C ARG A 28 -10.17 -7.28 2.76
N ILE A 29 -10.79 -8.41 2.39
CA ILE A 29 -10.81 -8.92 1.01
C ILE A 29 -12.05 -8.47 0.23
N THR A 30 -13.08 -7.96 0.88
CA THR A 30 -14.27 -7.48 0.17
C THR A 30 -14.03 -6.16 -0.55
N GLY A 31 -14.80 -5.94 -1.61
CA GLY A 31 -14.77 -4.73 -2.44
C GLY A 31 -14.64 -5.00 -3.93
N THR A 32 -14.41 -3.92 -4.68
CA THR A 32 -14.19 -3.95 -6.12
C THR A 32 -12.70 -3.76 -6.41
N PHE A 33 -12.19 -4.62 -7.31
CA PHE A 33 -10.81 -4.65 -7.71
C PHE A 33 -10.67 -4.72 -9.23
N LYS A 34 -9.51 -4.30 -9.71
CA LYS A 34 -9.02 -4.52 -11.08
C LYS A 34 -7.94 -5.58 -11.05
N ARG A 35 -7.91 -6.42 -12.07
CA ARG A 35 -6.78 -7.31 -12.38
C ARG A 35 -6.37 -7.13 -13.83
N LEU A 36 -5.15 -7.50 -14.16
CA LEU A 36 -4.75 -7.63 -15.56
C LEU A 36 -5.58 -8.74 -16.22
N SER A 37 -6.03 -8.49 -17.45
CA SER A 37 -6.68 -9.49 -18.29
C SER A 37 -5.71 -10.60 -18.67
N ASP A 38 -6.18 -11.86 -18.70
CA ASP A 38 -5.38 -13.01 -19.14
C ASP A 38 -5.16 -13.03 -20.66
N SER A 39 -5.99 -12.29 -21.42
CA SER A 39 -5.93 -12.25 -22.87
C SER A 39 -5.11 -11.05 -23.34
N PRO A 40 -3.96 -11.25 -23.99
CA PRO A 40 -3.17 -10.15 -24.57
C PRO A 40 -3.90 -9.43 -25.72
N SER A 41 -4.98 -10.01 -26.25
CA SER A 41 -5.84 -9.44 -27.28
C SER A 41 -7.13 -8.80 -26.73
N SER A 42 -7.31 -8.72 -25.41
CA SER A 42 -8.53 -8.13 -24.86
C SER A 42 -8.61 -6.64 -25.20
N ARG A 43 -9.80 -6.19 -25.59
CA ARG A 43 -10.10 -4.75 -25.79
C ARG A 43 -9.87 -3.92 -24.52
N PHE A 44 -9.94 -4.55 -23.36
CA PHE A 44 -9.69 -3.93 -22.05
C PHE A 44 -8.49 -4.61 -21.39
N LEU A 45 -7.49 -3.81 -21.00
CA LEU A 45 -6.30 -4.30 -20.28
C LEU A 45 -6.64 -4.84 -18.89
N TYR A 46 -7.73 -4.36 -18.30
CA TYR A 46 -8.13 -4.70 -16.95
C TYR A 46 -9.56 -5.25 -16.87
N GLU A 47 -9.73 -6.24 -16.00
CA GLU A 47 -11.01 -6.85 -15.67
C GLU A 47 -11.44 -6.48 -14.25
N ASN A 48 -12.74 -6.31 -14.04
CA ASN A 48 -13.30 -6.09 -12.71
C ASN A 48 -13.48 -7.42 -11.97
N VAL A 49 -13.05 -7.45 -10.71
CA VAL A 49 -13.35 -8.53 -9.76
C VAL A 49 -14.05 -7.92 -8.57
N THR A 50 -15.26 -8.38 -8.28
CA THR A 50 -16.02 -7.96 -7.10
C THR A 50 -16.05 -9.11 -6.12
N ILE A 51 -15.58 -8.85 -4.90
CA ILE A 51 -15.61 -9.77 -3.78
C ILE A 51 -16.68 -9.25 -2.81
N GLY A 52 -17.84 -9.90 -2.81
CA GLY A 52 -18.93 -9.62 -1.88
C GLY A 52 -18.71 -10.31 -0.53
N SER A 53 -19.70 -10.23 0.34
CA SER A 53 -19.62 -10.85 1.68
C SER A 53 -19.72 -12.38 1.65
N ILE A 54 -20.30 -12.98 0.61
CA ILE A 54 -20.55 -14.43 0.52
C ILE A 54 -20.22 -15.03 -0.86
N SER A 55 -19.76 -14.23 -1.82
CA SER A 55 -19.49 -14.67 -3.18
C SER A 55 -18.53 -13.73 -3.89
N THR A 56 -17.99 -14.18 -5.02
CA THR A 56 -17.10 -13.41 -5.88
C THR A 56 -17.55 -13.50 -7.32
N SER A 57 -17.34 -12.42 -8.08
CA SER A 57 -17.70 -12.40 -9.50
C SER A 57 -16.90 -13.39 -10.35
N ARG A 58 -15.71 -13.81 -9.88
CA ARG A 58 -14.78 -14.68 -10.63
C ARG A 58 -14.82 -16.14 -10.19
N TRP A 59 -14.86 -16.42 -8.90
CA TRP A 59 -14.75 -17.79 -8.37
C TRP A 59 -16.08 -18.37 -7.90
N GLY A 60 -17.13 -17.56 -7.78
CA GLY A 60 -18.48 -17.97 -7.41
C GLY A 60 -18.77 -17.84 -5.92
N ASP A 61 -19.64 -18.69 -5.40
CA ASP A 61 -20.17 -18.62 -4.04
C ASP A 61 -19.22 -19.27 -3.03
N CYS A 62 -19.08 -18.63 -1.87
CA CYS A 62 -18.28 -19.13 -0.75
C CYS A 62 -18.92 -20.42 -0.20
N VAL A 63 -18.12 -21.48 -0.07
CA VAL A 63 -18.54 -22.78 0.49
C VAL A 63 -17.98 -23.01 1.88
N GLU A 64 -16.67 -22.83 2.04
CA GLU A 64 -15.95 -23.10 3.29
C GLU A 64 -14.77 -22.12 3.42
N ILE A 65 -14.64 -21.47 4.58
CA ILE A 65 -13.43 -20.71 4.95
C ILE A 65 -12.52 -21.68 5.69
N LEU A 66 -11.31 -21.89 5.17
CA LEU A 66 -10.36 -22.87 5.74
C LEU A 66 -9.51 -22.25 6.83
N ASP A 67 -9.03 -21.03 6.57
CA ASP A 67 -8.22 -20.23 7.48
C ASP A 67 -8.39 -18.73 7.14
N GLN A 68 -7.47 -17.89 7.60
CA GLN A 68 -7.54 -16.43 7.39
C GLN A 68 -7.31 -15.99 5.93
N ASN A 69 -6.77 -16.87 5.09
CA ASN A 69 -6.30 -16.58 3.74
C ASN A 69 -6.98 -17.45 2.69
N SER A 70 -7.28 -18.71 2.99
CA SER A 70 -7.78 -19.69 2.03
C SER A 70 -9.27 -19.96 2.16
N VAL A 71 -9.97 -19.88 1.03
CA VAL A 71 -11.43 -20.08 0.92
C VAL A 71 -11.74 -21.03 -0.23
N ILE A 72 -12.69 -21.94 -0.01
CA ILE A 72 -13.28 -22.77 -1.05
C ILE A 72 -14.47 -22.04 -1.67
N PHE A 73 -14.41 -21.84 -2.98
CA PHE A 73 -15.51 -21.31 -3.77
C PHE A 73 -16.12 -22.38 -4.66
N SER A 74 -17.41 -22.22 -4.97
CA SER A 74 -18.13 -23.02 -5.94
C SER A 74 -18.74 -22.16 -7.04
N ALA A 75 -18.55 -22.57 -8.30
CA ALA A 75 -19.16 -21.92 -9.45
C ALA A 75 -19.87 -22.96 -10.32
N ARG A 76 -21.08 -22.67 -10.78
CA ARG A 76 -21.78 -23.52 -11.74
C ARG A 76 -21.22 -23.29 -13.15
N ARG A 77 -20.76 -24.35 -13.82
CA ARG A 77 -20.35 -24.30 -15.23
C ARG A 77 -21.53 -24.59 -16.16
N MET A 78 -21.41 -24.22 -17.43
CA MET A 78 -22.38 -24.63 -18.46
C MET A 78 -22.39 -26.16 -18.54
N GLY A 79 -23.54 -26.79 -18.28
CA GLY A 79 -23.69 -28.25 -18.20
C GLY A 79 -23.97 -28.81 -16.80
N ASN A 80 -24.34 -27.98 -15.83
CA ASN A 80 -24.79 -28.35 -14.47
C ASN A 80 -23.75 -28.98 -13.53
N SER A 81 -22.48 -29.08 -13.92
CA SER A 81 -21.42 -29.45 -12.98
C SER A 81 -21.03 -28.25 -12.10
N VAL A 82 -20.98 -28.48 -10.79
CA VAL A 82 -20.47 -27.50 -9.82
C VAL A 82 -18.96 -27.65 -9.76
N CYS A 83 -18.26 -26.53 -9.90
CA CYS A 83 -16.82 -26.47 -9.89
C CYS A 83 -16.32 -25.92 -8.56
N TYR A 84 -15.57 -26.73 -7.81
CA TYR A 84 -14.96 -26.30 -6.56
C TYR A 84 -13.51 -25.88 -6.78
N ARG A 85 -13.11 -24.76 -6.17
CA ARG A 85 -11.73 -24.25 -6.23
C ARG A 85 -11.32 -23.68 -4.89
N CYS A 86 -10.07 -23.93 -4.51
CA CYS A 86 -9.44 -23.21 -3.42
C CYS A 86 -8.76 -21.95 -3.94
N VAL A 87 -9.00 -20.84 -3.25
CA VAL A 87 -8.42 -19.54 -3.54
C VAL A 87 -7.76 -19.03 -2.27
N THR A 88 -6.47 -18.72 -2.36
CA THR A 88 -5.65 -18.22 -1.25
C THR A 88 -5.33 -16.75 -1.46
N PHE A 89 -5.84 -15.91 -0.59
CA PHE A 89 -5.66 -14.46 -0.60
C PHE A 89 -4.44 -14.06 0.22
N ILE A 90 -3.53 -13.27 -0.35
CA ILE A 90 -2.32 -12.77 0.30
C ILE A 90 -2.36 -11.24 0.26
N PHE A 91 -2.39 -10.63 1.44
CA PHE A 91 -2.37 -9.18 1.58
C PHE A 91 -0.95 -8.66 1.36
N LEU A 92 -0.74 -7.98 0.23
CA LEU A 92 0.53 -7.32 -0.08
C LEU A 92 0.56 -5.90 0.49
N SER A 93 -0.58 -5.21 0.44
CA SER A 93 -0.82 -3.90 1.08
C SER A 93 -2.32 -3.75 1.34
N GLN A 94 -2.77 -2.60 1.85
CA GLN A 94 -4.20 -2.34 2.04
C GLN A 94 -4.99 -2.25 0.73
N ASN A 95 -4.32 -1.88 -0.38
CA ASN A 95 -4.96 -1.70 -1.69
C ASN A 95 -4.57 -2.77 -2.72
N VAL A 96 -3.62 -3.65 -2.41
CA VAL A 96 -3.17 -4.71 -3.32
C VAL A 96 -3.28 -6.07 -2.66
N LEU A 97 -4.08 -6.94 -3.27
CA LEU A 97 -4.26 -8.33 -2.87
C LEU A 97 -3.64 -9.24 -3.93
N GLN A 98 -2.82 -10.19 -3.53
CA GLN A 98 -2.39 -11.28 -4.40
C GLN A 98 -3.33 -12.47 -4.20
N VAL A 99 -3.69 -13.12 -5.30
CA VAL A 99 -4.58 -14.27 -5.27
C VAL A 99 -3.87 -15.45 -5.90
N ALA A 100 -3.55 -16.43 -5.05
CA ALA A 100 -2.97 -17.70 -5.46
C ALA A 100 -4.05 -18.76 -5.59
N HIS A 101 -4.13 -19.34 -6.78
CA HIS A 101 -4.99 -20.48 -7.06
C HIS A 101 -4.37 -21.31 -8.18
N GLN A 102 -4.77 -22.58 -8.29
CA GLN A 102 -4.41 -23.39 -9.46
C GLN A 102 -4.98 -22.76 -10.73
N ASN A 103 -4.40 -23.08 -11.88
CA ASN A 103 -4.90 -22.62 -13.18
C ASN A 103 -6.43 -22.70 -13.25
N GLU A 104 -7.09 -21.65 -13.75
CA GLU A 104 -8.56 -21.52 -13.75
C GLU A 104 -9.29 -22.65 -14.47
N SER A 105 -8.62 -23.32 -15.41
CA SER A 105 -9.14 -24.53 -16.06
C SER A 105 -9.39 -25.66 -15.07
N VAL A 106 -8.58 -25.78 -14.01
CA VAL A 106 -8.67 -26.82 -12.98
C VAL A 106 -9.96 -26.65 -12.20
N CYS A 107 -10.64 -27.78 -12.00
CA CYS A 107 -11.96 -27.87 -11.42
C CYS A 107 -12.09 -29.15 -10.62
N HIS A 108 -12.45 -29.02 -9.35
CA HIS A 108 -12.64 -30.18 -8.47
C HIS A 108 -14.13 -30.49 -8.36
N GLU A 109 -14.46 -31.77 -8.21
CA GLU A 109 -15.85 -32.24 -8.15
C GLU A 109 -16.50 -31.98 -6.78
N ASN A 110 -15.68 -31.79 -5.75
CA ASN A 110 -16.13 -31.52 -4.38
C ASN A 110 -15.12 -30.66 -3.60
N ALA A 111 -15.61 -30.06 -2.51
CA ALA A 111 -14.82 -29.18 -1.64
C ALA A 111 -13.61 -29.88 -0.99
N GLN A 112 -13.73 -31.16 -0.64
CA GLN A 112 -12.63 -31.91 -0.01
C GLN A 112 -11.43 -32.11 -0.94
N GLN A 113 -11.68 -32.30 -2.23
CA GLN A 113 -10.63 -32.38 -3.23
C GLN A 113 -10.01 -30.99 -3.48
N ALA A 114 -10.82 -29.94 -3.58
CA ALA A 114 -10.33 -28.56 -3.72
C ALA A 114 -9.49 -28.12 -2.51
N LYS A 115 -9.83 -28.56 -1.29
CA LYS A 115 -9.05 -28.25 -0.07
C LYS A 115 -7.60 -28.71 -0.15
N LYS A 116 -7.33 -29.81 -0.85
CA LYS A 116 -5.96 -30.33 -1.04
C LYS A 116 -5.14 -29.51 -2.04
N SER A 117 -5.77 -28.59 -2.77
CA SER A 117 -5.10 -27.72 -3.74
C SER A 117 -4.87 -26.29 -3.27
N CYS A 118 -5.17 -26.00 -2.00
CA CYS A 118 -4.88 -24.71 -1.41
C CYS A 118 -3.37 -24.47 -1.31
N PHE A 119 -2.97 -23.23 -1.48
CA PHE A 119 -1.59 -22.80 -1.28
C PHE A 119 -1.39 -22.47 0.19
N ASP A 120 -0.19 -22.77 0.72
CA ASP A 120 0.22 -22.19 2.00
C ASP A 120 0.60 -20.72 1.76
N SER A 121 -0.19 -19.81 2.33
CA SER A 121 0.01 -18.36 2.20
C SER A 121 1.40 -17.85 2.59
N ASN A 122 2.18 -18.61 3.38
CA ASN A 122 3.54 -18.26 3.76
C ASN A 122 4.59 -18.68 2.72
N LEU A 123 4.23 -19.60 1.84
CA LEU A 123 5.10 -20.17 0.81
C LEU A 123 4.75 -19.67 -0.59
N VAL A 124 3.78 -18.77 -0.73
CA VAL A 124 3.47 -18.13 -2.01
C VAL A 124 4.43 -16.97 -2.25
N SER A 125 5.16 -17.04 -3.36
CA SER A 125 5.96 -15.93 -3.90
C SER A 125 5.09 -14.95 -4.69
N THR A 126 5.55 -13.71 -4.84
CA THR A 126 4.91 -12.63 -5.62
C THR A 126 4.71 -13.03 -7.10
N ALA A 127 5.50 -13.96 -7.62
CA ALA A 127 5.39 -14.47 -8.98
C ALA A 127 4.23 -15.48 -9.17
N GLU A 128 3.61 -15.96 -8.10
CA GLU A 128 2.56 -16.98 -8.14
C GLU A 128 1.18 -16.37 -7.97
N GLY A 129 0.32 -16.46 -8.99
CA GLY A 129 -1.05 -15.98 -8.93
C GLY A 129 -1.24 -14.63 -9.62
N THR A 130 -2.20 -13.83 -9.16
CA THR A 130 -2.50 -12.53 -9.79
C THR A 130 -2.78 -11.44 -8.76
N PHE A 131 -2.41 -10.21 -9.10
CA PHE A 131 -2.74 -9.03 -8.30
C PHE A 131 -4.16 -8.53 -8.59
N LEU A 132 -4.86 -8.19 -7.51
CA LEU A 132 -6.08 -7.42 -7.50
C LEU A 132 -5.78 -6.05 -6.90
N MET A 133 -5.96 -5.00 -7.70
CA MET A 133 -5.80 -3.62 -7.28
C MET A 133 -7.16 -3.03 -6.91
N ARG A 134 -7.32 -2.59 -5.67
CA ARG A 134 -8.58 -2.00 -5.18
C ARG A 134 -8.94 -0.75 -5.99
N THR A 135 -10.22 -0.59 -6.36
CA THR A 135 -10.67 0.57 -7.15
C THR A 135 -11.39 1.63 -6.33
N GLU A 136 -11.97 1.23 -5.21
CA GLU A 136 -12.84 2.07 -4.39
C GLU A 136 -12.34 2.09 -2.95
N SER A 137 -12.57 3.21 -2.26
CA SER A 137 -12.15 3.38 -0.86
C SER A 137 -10.66 3.07 -0.65
N LEU A 138 -9.81 3.59 -1.55
CA LEU A 138 -8.37 3.45 -1.44
C LEU A 138 -7.90 3.99 -0.09
N ARG A 139 -7.15 3.17 0.65
CA ARG A 139 -6.50 3.59 1.87
C ARG A 139 -5.21 4.33 1.53
N GLU A 140 -4.90 5.32 2.34
CA GLU A 140 -3.63 6.02 2.29
C GLU A 140 -2.47 5.05 2.55
N GLU A 141 -1.56 4.92 1.58
CA GLU A 141 -0.40 4.04 1.60
C GLU A 141 0.85 4.79 1.12
N SER A 142 1.98 4.67 1.83
CA SER A 142 3.28 5.13 1.33
C SER A 142 3.99 4.01 0.58
N CYS A 143 4.62 4.37 -0.54
CA CYS A 143 5.46 3.47 -1.32
C CYS A 143 6.92 3.43 -0.81
N GLY A 144 7.19 4.15 0.29
CA GLY A 144 8.47 4.20 0.99
C GLY A 144 9.59 4.88 0.19
N LEU A 145 9.21 5.92 -0.58
CA LEU A 145 10.10 6.87 -1.24
C LEU A 145 9.62 8.28 -0.85
N ASP A 146 10.01 8.72 0.34
CA ASP A 146 9.50 9.95 0.95
C ASP A 146 10.51 11.08 0.85
N GLY A 147 10.08 12.25 0.38
CA GLY A 147 10.91 13.44 0.25
C GLY A 147 10.87 14.09 -1.13
N GLN A 148 11.94 14.81 -1.46
CA GLN A 148 12.14 15.46 -2.74
C GLN A 148 13.39 14.92 -3.43
N PHE A 149 13.23 14.57 -4.69
CA PHE A 149 14.24 13.88 -5.47
C PHE A 149 14.40 14.53 -6.84
N GLU A 150 15.63 14.57 -7.32
CA GLU A 150 15.91 14.74 -8.74
C GLU A 150 15.61 13.42 -9.46
N VAL A 151 15.03 13.52 -10.66
CA VAL A 151 14.55 12.36 -11.40
C VAL A 151 15.29 12.25 -12.72
N SER A 152 15.82 11.07 -12.99
CA SER A 152 16.13 10.64 -14.35
C SER A 152 15.15 9.56 -14.80
N PHE A 153 14.80 9.58 -16.07
CA PHE A 153 13.86 8.66 -16.69
C PHE A 153 14.44 8.14 -18.01
N LYS A 154 14.28 6.85 -18.27
CA LYS A 154 14.62 6.25 -19.56
C LYS A 154 13.60 5.21 -19.96
N SER A 155 13.01 5.39 -21.13
CA SER A 155 12.19 4.38 -21.80
C SER A 155 13.07 3.54 -22.76
N LYS A 156 12.90 2.22 -22.76
CA LYS A 156 13.49 1.32 -23.77
C LYS A 156 12.59 1.14 -24.99
N SER A 157 11.27 1.31 -24.83
CA SER A 157 10.28 1.19 -25.92
C SER A 157 10.23 2.43 -26.81
N SER A 158 10.73 3.56 -26.33
CA SER A 158 10.76 4.83 -27.06
C SER A 158 12.11 5.53 -26.90
N LYS A 159 12.31 6.64 -27.61
CA LYS A 159 13.47 7.53 -27.39
C LYS A 159 13.25 8.50 -26.22
N ALA A 160 12.18 8.32 -25.43
CA ALA A 160 11.84 9.20 -24.32
C ALA A 160 12.85 9.05 -23.18
N GLN A 161 13.47 10.16 -22.80
CA GLN A 161 14.46 10.20 -21.72
C GLN A 161 14.51 11.57 -21.04
N CYS A 162 14.89 11.56 -19.77
CA CYS A 162 15.21 12.72 -18.95
C CYS A 162 16.51 12.43 -18.20
N ASP A 163 17.50 13.31 -18.32
CA ASP A 163 18.73 13.21 -17.54
C ASP A 163 18.52 13.76 -16.12
N ILE A 164 19.34 13.31 -15.16
CA ILE A 164 19.21 13.72 -13.75
C ILE A 164 19.35 15.24 -13.56
N SER A 165 20.11 15.91 -14.42
CA SER A 165 20.34 17.37 -14.41
C SER A 165 19.34 18.15 -15.27
N SER A 166 18.27 17.52 -15.76
CA SER A 166 17.26 18.16 -16.61
C SER A 166 16.38 19.16 -15.84
N GLY A 167 16.45 19.16 -14.51
CA GLY A 167 15.52 19.88 -13.63
C GLY A 167 14.26 19.09 -13.31
N SER A 168 14.14 17.86 -13.84
CA SER A 168 13.05 16.95 -13.49
C SER A 168 13.14 16.53 -12.02
N SER A 169 12.00 16.50 -11.34
CA SER A 169 11.95 16.22 -9.91
C SER A 169 10.72 15.41 -9.51
N MET A 170 10.78 14.75 -8.37
CA MET A 170 9.63 14.11 -7.74
C MET A 170 9.51 14.57 -6.30
N THR A 171 8.28 14.79 -5.83
CA THR A 171 8.00 14.98 -4.41
C THR A 171 6.68 14.32 -4.01
N ASN A 172 6.63 13.87 -2.75
CA ASN A 172 5.43 13.39 -2.09
C ASN A 172 5.20 14.09 -0.74
N CYS A 173 5.84 15.24 -0.50
CA CYS A 173 5.79 15.90 0.80
C CYS A 173 4.43 16.55 1.14
N GLU A 174 3.59 16.82 0.14
CA GLU A 174 2.21 17.27 0.37
C GLU A 174 1.28 16.10 0.71
N ASN A 175 1.50 14.96 0.06
CA ASN A 175 0.74 13.73 0.27
C ASN A 175 1.66 12.54 0.08
N VAL A 176 1.97 11.84 1.17
CA VAL A 176 2.91 10.71 1.18
C VAL A 176 2.46 9.55 0.28
N ASN A 177 1.17 9.51 -0.05
CA ASN A 177 0.55 8.50 -0.90
C ASN A 177 0.52 8.90 -2.39
N GLN A 178 1.10 10.04 -2.75
CA GLN A 178 1.12 10.52 -4.14
C GLN A 178 2.53 10.94 -4.51
N TRP A 179 3.06 10.37 -5.59
CA TRP A 179 4.27 10.84 -6.22
C TRP A 179 3.87 11.82 -7.31
N ARG A 180 4.27 13.09 -7.14
CA ARG A 180 4.15 14.10 -8.19
C ARG A 180 5.51 14.23 -8.86
N ILE A 181 5.59 13.83 -10.13
CA ILE A 181 6.78 13.90 -10.96
C ILE A 181 6.63 15.09 -11.90
N PHE A 182 7.60 16.00 -11.90
CA PHE A 182 7.67 17.15 -12.78
C PHE A 182 8.73 16.87 -13.83
N TYR A 183 8.34 16.70 -15.09
CA TYR A 183 9.28 16.47 -16.19
C TYR A 183 9.69 17.79 -16.83
N GLN A 184 10.98 18.11 -16.80
CA GLN A 184 11.53 19.35 -17.34
C GLN A 184 12.72 19.07 -18.25
N ASN A 185 12.82 19.80 -19.37
CA ASN A 185 13.93 19.71 -20.32
C ASN A 185 14.27 18.27 -20.76
N CYS A 186 13.25 17.43 -20.91
CA CYS A 186 13.39 16.07 -21.39
C CYS A 186 13.38 16.02 -22.93
N SER A 187 13.55 14.83 -23.50
CA SER A 187 13.38 14.61 -24.94
C SER A 187 11.92 14.71 -25.43
N PHE A 188 11.00 15.09 -24.55
CA PHE A 188 9.56 15.24 -24.77
C PHE A 188 9.06 16.51 -24.05
N PRO A 189 7.86 17.03 -24.40
CA PRO A 189 7.32 18.24 -23.78
C PRO A 189 7.22 18.13 -22.27
N SER A 190 7.45 19.22 -21.55
CA SER A 190 7.29 19.25 -20.10
C SER A 190 5.84 19.03 -19.69
N PHE A 191 5.65 18.17 -18.70
CA PHE A 191 4.36 17.90 -18.07
C PHE A 191 4.58 17.36 -16.65
N ASP A 192 3.50 17.34 -15.87
CA ASP A 192 3.50 16.82 -14.52
C ASP A 192 2.68 15.54 -14.50
N GLU A 193 3.20 14.50 -13.85
CA GLU A 193 2.53 13.22 -13.66
C GLU A 193 2.23 13.02 -12.18
N GLU A 194 1.00 12.61 -11.86
CA GLU A 194 0.61 12.26 -10.49
C GLU A 194 0.30 10.75 -10.39
N LEU A 195 1.09 10.06 -9.58
CA LEU A 195 0.98 8.64 -9.34
C LEU A 195 0.57 8.39 -7.90
N ARG A 196 -0.62 7.83 -7.70
CA ARG A 196 -1.09 7.40 -6.38
C ARG A 196 -0.45 6.07 -6.02
N CYS A 197 0.13 5.99 -4.83
CA CYS A 197 0.63 4.75 -4.27
C CYS A 197 -0.52 3.82 -3.88
N LEU A 198 -0.49 2.59 -4.37
CA LEU A 198 -1.38 1.52 -3.91
C LEU A 198 -0.71 0.66 -2.84
N GLY A 199 0.62 0.55 -2.88
CA GLY A 199 1.40 -0.07 -1.84
C GLY A 199 2.80 -0.48 -2.30
N SER A 200 3.63 -0.83 -1.34
CA SER A 200 4.93 -1.46 -1.58
C SER A 200 5.09 -2.66 -0.65
N TRP A 201 5.72 -3.72 -1.12
CA TRP A 201 5.90 -4.95 -0.35
C TRP A 201 7.23 -5.61 -0.67
N THR A 202 7.69 -6.47 0.22
CA THR A 202 8.87 -7.30 0.00
C THR A 202 8.44 -8.76 -0.12
N ASP A 203 8.85 -9.40 -1.20
CA ASP A 203 8.65 -10.83 -1.40
C ASP A 203 9.39 -11.62 -0.33
N LYS A 204 8.64 -12.47 0.39
CA LYS A 204 9.16 -13.24 1.53
C LYS A 204 10.23 -14.26 1.12
N LEU A 205 10.19 -14.77 -0.11
CA LEU A 205 11.04 -15.85 -0.60
C LEU A 205 12.21 -15.33 -1.44
N ALA A 206 11.96 -14.31 -2.26
CA ALA A 206 12.94 -13.75 -3.18
C ALA A 206 13.68 -12.51 -2.64
N SER A 207 13.24 -11.95 -1.50
CA SER A 207 13.77 -10.69 -0.93
C SER A 207 13.78 -9.52 -1.93
N ARG A 208 12.81 -9.52 -2.85
CA ARG A 208 12.62 -8.48 -3.87
C ARG A 208 11.56 -7.50 -3.40
N ARG A 209 11.81 -6.20 -3.54
CA ARG A 209 10.85 -5.16 -3.16
C ARG A 209 10.09 -4.65 -4.39
N TYR A 210 8.77 -4.61 -4.27
CA TYR A 210 7.85 -4.22 -5.32
C TYR A 210 7.11 -2.94 -4.96
N VAL A 211 6.59 -2.26 -5.97
CA VAL A 211 5.74 -1.08 -5.83
C VAL A 211 4.60 -1.15 -6.83
N MET A 212 3.40 -0.77 -6.40
CA MET A 212 2.24 -0.62 -7.28
C MET A 212 1.72 0.81 -7.18
N LEU A 213 1.60 1.46 -8.33
CA LEU A 213 1.13 2.83 -8.47
C LEU A 213 -0.10 2.87 -9.39
N TYR A 214 -0.93 3.88 -9.21
CA TYR A 214 -2.09 4.17 -10.04
C TYR A 214 -2.00 5.60 -10.58
N ASN A 215 -2.02 5.76 -11.89
CA ASN A 215 -2.15 7.05 -12.55
C ASN A 215 -3.64 7.35 -12.76
N SER A 216 -4.13 8.39 -12.08
CA SER A 216 -5.55 8.78 -12.17
C SER A 216 -5.90 9.52 -13.47
N GLU A 217 -4.91 10.08 -14.16
CA GLU A 217 -5.12 10.79 -15.44
C GLU A 217 -5.31 9.81 -16.59
N THR A 218 -4.47 8.78 -16.65
CA THR A 218 -4.52 7.74 -17.69
C THR A 218 -5.37 6.53 -17.30
N GLU A 219 -5.89 6.51 -16.07
CA GLU A 219 -6.59 5.38 -15.45
C GLU A 219 -5.81 4.06 -15.53
N ASP A 220 -4.48 4.14 -15.38
CA ASP A 220 -3.60 2.98 -15.47
C ASP A 220 -2.84 2.64 -14.19
N TYR A 221 -2.31 1.41 -14.15
CA TYR A 221 -1.53 0.90 -13.04
C TYR A 221 -0.09 0.65 -13.50
N LYS A 222 0.87 1.09 -12.70
CA LYS A 222 2.29 0.81 -12.90
C LYS A 222 2.78 -0.12 -11.79
N CYS A 223 3.23 -1.32 -12.15
CA CYS A 223 3.96 -2.16 -11.21
C CYS A 223 5.46 -2.09 -11.49
N GLY A 224 6.25 -1.92 -10.43
CA GLY A 224 7.69 -1.83 -10.50
C GLY A 224 8.40 -2.66 -9.45
N ILE A 225 9.71 -2.83 -9.64
CA ILE A 225 10.63 -3.50 -8.73
C ILE A 225 11.79 -2.56 -8.41
N PHE A 226 12.19 -2.50 -7.14
CA PHE A 226 13.38 -1.75 -6.73
C PHE A 226 14.65 -2.50 -7.17
N SER A 227 15.62 -1.74 -7.70
CA SER A 227 16.93 -2.27 -8.07
C SER A 227 17.66 -2.84 -6.87
N THR A 228 18.37 -3.94 -7.08
CA THR A 228 19.27 -4.55 -6.09
C THR A 228 20.66 -3.90 -6.08
N ASN A 229 21.03 -3.24 -7.17
CA ASN A 229 22.32 -2.58 -7.35
C ASN A 229 22.14 -1.07 -7.20
N GLN A 230 21.95 -0.62 -5.96
CA GLN A 230 21.78 0.80 -5.65
C GLN A 230 23.15 1.45 -5.46
N ASN A 231 23.43 2.51 -6.23
CA ASN A 231 24.49 3.42 -5.84
C ASN A 231 24.10 4.11 -4.53
N PRO A 232 25.02 4.35 -3.59
CA PRO A 232 24.71 5.09 -2.38
C PRO A 232 24.08 6.45 -2.69
N GLY A 233 22.90 6.72 -2.12
CA GLY A 233 22.17 7.99 -2.35
C GLY A 233 21.29 8.01 -3.62
N GLU A 234 21.24 6.92 -4.38
CA GLU A 234 20.36 6.77 -5.53
C GLU A 234 19.41 5.58 -5.34
N ILE A 235 18.14 5.81 -5.66
CA ILE A 235 17.12 4.76 -5.67
C ILE A 235 16.73 4.55 -7.13
N GLU A 236 16.84 3.31 -7.60
CA GLU A 236 16.46 2.94 -8.95
C GLU A 236 15.26 2.00 -8.92
N ILE A 237 14.25 2.30 -9.74
CA ILE A 237 13.03 1.51 -9.87
C ILE A 237 12.82 1.16 -11.34
N PHE A 238 12.52 -0.11 -11.57
CA PHE A 238 12.27 -0.67 -12.88
C PHE A 238 10.78 -0.97 -13.05
N PHE A 239 10.19 -0.48 -14.13
CA PHE A 239 8.80 -0.77 -14.48
C PHE A 239 8.71 -1.58 -15.77
N GLY A 240 7.72 -2.46 -15.83
CA GLY A 240 7.46 -3.35 -16.97
C GLY A 240 6.64 -2.62 -18.04
N SER A 241 6.80 -3.00 -19.31
CA SER A 241 5.91 -2.53 -20.39
C SER A 241 4.64 -3.37 -20.46
N GLU A 242 3.70 -2.91 -21.30
CA GLU A 242 2.54 -3.56 -21.96
C GLU A 242 1.72 -4.55 -21.12
N THR A 243 2.35 -5.58 -20.56
CA THR A 243 1.79 -6.48 -19.55
C THR A 243 1.58 -5.81 -18.19
N ARG A 244 2.30 -4.72 -17.86
CA ARG A 244 2.22 -4.03 -16.55
C ARG A 244 2.39 -4.98 -15.34
N ASP A 245 3.03 -6.12 -15.61
CA ASP A 245 3.29 -7.21 -14.69
C ASP A 245 4.77 -7.14 -14.26
N CYS A 246 4.98 -6.75 -13.02
CA CYS A 246 6.30 -6.62 -12.42
C CYS A 246 6.91 -7.95 -11.98
N THR A 247 6.17 -9.06 -12.01
CA THR A 247 6.71 -10.38 -11.60
C THR A 247 7.75 -10.91 -12.58
N ARG A 248 7.72 -10.41 -13.83
CA ARG A 248 8.62 -10.81 -14.92
C ARG A 248 9.84 -9.90 -15.08
N ILE A 249 9.95 -8.86 -14.27
CA ILE A 249 11.07 -7.93 -14.30
C ILE A 249 12.21 -8.50 -13.46
N ASP A 250 13.40 -8.52 -14.05
CA ASP A 250 14.61 -8.87 -13.32
C ASP A 250 15.10 -7.67 -12.47
N PRO A 251 15.53 -7.87 -11.20
CA PRO A 251 16.03 -6.78 -10.36
C PRO A 251 17.32 -6.10 -10.83
N SER A 252 17.96 -6.59 -11.90
CA SER A 252 19.03 -5.90 -12.63
C SER A 252 18.52 -4.92 -13.70
N GLY A 253 17.22 -4.94 -13.98
CA GLY A 253 16.59 -4.10 -14.99
C GLY A 253 16.76 -4.60 -16.44
N PHE A 254 17.27 -5.82 -16.64
CA PHE A 254 17.51 -6.37 -17.99
C PHE A 254 16.25 -6.33 -18.87
N ASN A 255 15.11 -6.79 -18.35
CA ASN A 255 13.81 -6.80 -19.03
C ASN A 255 12.91 -5.60 -18.67
N ALA A 256 13.43 -4.63 -17.91
CA ALA A 256 12.70 -3.41 -17.58
C ALA A 256 12.53 -2.54 -18.83
N GLN A 257 11.42 -1.81 -18.89
CA GLN A 257 11.05 -1.01 -20.05
C GLN A 257 11.06 0.48 -19.74
N GLU A 258 10.73 0.83 -18.51
CA GLU A 258 10.98 2.14 -17.97
C GLU A 258 11.92 2.01 -16.78
N ILE A 259 12.88 2.92 -16.71
CA ILE A 259 13.88 2.99 -15.65
C ILE A 259 13.80 4.39 -15.06
N TYR A 260 13.53 4.46 -13.76
CA TYR A 260 13.56 5.70 -12.99
C TYR A 260 14.72 5.66 -12.02
N ARG A 261 15.48 6.75 -11.93
CA ARG A 261 16.43 6.96 -10.84
C ARG A 261 16.09 8.22 -10.08
N PHE A 262 16.06 8.09 -8.77
CA PHE A 262 15.76 9.14 -7.83
C PHE A 262 17.01 9.42 -7.01
N ARG A 263 17.48 10.67 -7.07
CA ARG A 263 18.61 11.14 -6.27
C ARG A 263 18.10 12.20 -5.31
N THR A 264 18.45 12.12 -4.04
CA THR A 264 18.10 13.18 -3.08
C THR A 264 18.70 14.50 -3.55
N SER A 265 17.91 15.57 -3.63
CA SER A 265 18.45 16.88 -4.03
C SER A 265 19.45 17.37 -2.97
N GLU A 266 20.58 17.95 -3.37
CA GLU A 266 21.61 18.44 -2.43
C GLU A 266 21.05 19.46 -1.41
N ALA A 267 20.00 20.20 -1.78
CA ALA A 267 19.27 21.11 -0.88
C ALA A 267 18.62 20.41 0.33
N SER A 268 18.31 19.11 0.22
CA SER A 268 17.79 18.29 1.33
C SER A 268 18.90 17.76 2.26
N MET A 269 20.15 17.65 1.78
CA MET A 269 21.28 17.21 2.60
C MET A 269 21.79 18.32 3.55
N GLU A 270 21.78 19.59 3.12
CA GLU A 270 22.17 20.70 4.00
C GLU A 270 21.22 20.86 5.19
N SER A 271 19.92 20.63 4.99
CA SER A 271 18.94 20.71 6.07
C SER A 271 19.09 19.56 7.09
N VAL A 272 19.46 18.35 6.66
CA VAL A 272 19.78 17.23 7.57
C VAL A 272 21.09 17.45 8.33
N LEU A 273 22.10 18.05 7.70
CA LEU A 273 23.38 18.36 8.37
C LEU A 273 23.20 19.46 9.43
N VAL A 274 22.43 20.51 9.12
CA VAL A 274 22.13 21.62 10.05
C VAL A 274 21.26 21.17 11.23
N ILE A 275 20.29 20.28 11.01
CA ILE A 275 19.46 19.71 12.08
C ILE A 275 20.31 18.81 13.00
N ASN A 276 21.17 17.96 12.45
CA ASN A 276 22.08 17.13 13.25
C ASN A 276 23.11 17.98 14.04
N PHE A 277 23.58 19.09 13.47
CA PHE A 277 24.45 20.03 14.19
C PHE A 277 23.71 20.73 15.34
N ARG A 278 22.45 21.16 15.14
CA ARG A 278 21.61 21.78 16.18
C ARG A 278 21.17 20.82 17.28
N ILE A 279 20.89 19.56 16.96
CA ILE A 279 20.54 18.53 17.95
C ILE A 279 21.78 18.16 18.77
N ARG A 280 22.95 17.98 18.13
CA ARG A 280 24.20 17.75 18.87
C ARG A 280 24.56 18.92 19.78
N PHE A 281 24.38 20.17 19.36
CA PHE A 281 24.62 21.33 20.23
C PHE A 281 23.63 21.42 21.40
N SER A 282 22.35 21.12 21.18
CA SER A 282 21.33 21.12 22.25
C SER A 282 21.56 20.00 23.27
N VAL A 283 21.98 18.81 22.82
CA VAL A 283 22.30 17.68 23.72
C VAL A 283 23.62 17.92 24.46
N LEU A 284 24.63 18.52 23.82
CA LEU A 284 25.87 18.94 24.50
C LEU A 284 25.61 20.01 25.56
N PHE A 285 24.74 20.99 25.30
CA PHE A 285 24.34 21.99 26.31
C PHE A 285 23.54 21.38 27.48
N ALA A 286 22.64 20.42 27.20
CA ALA A 286 21.88 19.75 28.26
C ALA A 286 22.75 18.82 29.13
N VAL A 287 23.75 18.16 28.54
CA VAL A 287 24.70 17.30 29.27
C VAL A 287 25.68 18.13 30.13
N GLN A 288 26.00 19.36 29.71
CA GLN A 288 26.90 20.24 30.48
C GLN A 288 26.20 20.91 31.68
N ILE A 289 24.88 21.10 31.63
CA ILE A 289 24.07 21.60 32.77
C ILE A 289 23.79 20.48 33.79
N SER A 290 23.74 19.22 33.35
CA SER A 290 23.46 18.07 34.22
C SER A 290 24.67 17.58 35.05
N ARG A 291 25.86 18.18 34.84
CA ARG A 291 27.09 17.87 35.59
C ARG A 291 27.57 19.02 36.51
N MET A 292 26.77 20.06 36.71
CA MET A 292 27.08 21.10 37.69
C MET A 292 26.53 20.76 39.08
N ASP A 293 27.44 20.77 40.06
CA ASP A 293 27.19 20.62 41.49
C ASP A 293 26.12 21.63 41.98
N PRO A 294 25.04 21.18 42.65
CA PRO A 294 23.96 22.05 43.13
C PRO A 294 24.40 23.08 44.20
N ARG A 295 25.67 23.10 44.63
CA ARG A 295 26.18 24.07 45.61
C ARG A 295 26.78 25.36 45.04
N ARG A 296 26.77 25.58 43.71
CA ARG A 296 27.30 26.80 43.08
C ARG A 296 26.26 27.73 42.43
N ILE A 297 24.98 27.64 42.82
CA ILE A 297 23.95 28.62 42.44
C ILE A 297 23.64 29.52 43.65
N ARG A 298 24.59 30.40 44.01
CA ARG A 298 24.35 31.60 44.82
C ARG A 298 25.44 32.63 44.50
N LEU A 299 25.16 33.51 43.54
CA LEU A 299 25.66 34.89 43.44
C LEU A 299 25.36 35.43 42.05
N ALA A 300 24.11 35.89 41.87
CA ALA A 300 23.72 36.95 40.94
C ALA A 300 22.22 37.20 41.11
N GLN A 301 21.81 37.68 42.29
CA GLN A 301 20.54 38.38 42.45
C GLN A 301 20.87 39.74 43.06
N GLY A 302 20.61 40.79 42.28
CA GLY A 302 20.69 42.17 42.72
C GLY A 302 20.02 43.09 41.71
N LEU A 303 18.82 43.57 42.07
CA LEU A 303 18.05 44.69 41.49
C LEU A 303 17.46 44.43 40.08
N GLN A 304 16.16 44.53 39.80
CA GLN A 304 15.11 45.45 40.27
C GLN A 304 13.72 44.78 40.29
N ARG A 305 12.84 45.39 41.09
CA ARG A 305 11.46 45.00 41.45
C ARG A 305 10.42 45.78 40.59
N PRO A 306 9.08 45.63 40.76
CA PRO A 306 8.18 45.18 39.69
C PRO A 306 6.98 46.12 39.39
N ALA A 307 6.20 45.78 38.35
CA ALA A 307 4.77 46.10 38.20
C ALA A 307 4.21 45.16 37.11
N GLY A 308 3.02 44.57 37.13
CA GLY A 308 1.85 44.60 38.00
C GLY A 308 0.87 43.53 37.52
N ILE A 309 -0.12 43.21 38.34
CA ILE A 309 -1.00 42.03 38.32
C ILE A 309 -2.27 42.29 37.48
N HIS A 310 -2.74 41.31 36.68
CA HIS A 310 -4.09 40.72 36.83
C HIS A 310 -4.33 39.50 35.91
N PRO A 311 -5.19 38.52 36.32
CA PRO A 311 -5.38 37.25 35.65
C PRO A 311 -6.71 37.18 34.88
N ALA A 312 -6.73 36.43 33.78
CA ALA A 312 -7.96 35.88 33.22
C ALA A 312 -7.64 34.55 32.53
N GLY A 313 -8.13 33.46 33.13
CA GLY A 313 -8.06 32.13 32.54
C GLY A 313 -8.93 32.01 31.30
N ARG A 314 -8.50 31.18 30.35
CA ARG A 314 -9.40 30.51 29.40
C ARG A 314 -8.79 29.20 28.92
N ARG A 315 -9.71 28.24 28.82
CA ARG A 315 -9.53 26.83 28.49
C ARG A 315 -8.89 26.62 27.11
N LEU A 316 -8.02 25.62 27.04
CA LEU A 316 -7.52 24.98 25.84
C LEU A 316 -8.69 24.45 24.99
N ARG A 317 -8.71 24.81 23.69
CA ARG A 317 -9.33 24.01 22.62
C ARG A 317 -8.19 23.44 21.78
N PRO A 318 -8.26 22.18 21.31
CA PRO A 318 -7.27 21.66 20.38
C PRO A 318 -7.45 22.33 19.02
N GLY A 319 -6.40 23.03 18.58
CA GLY A 319 -6.31 23.60 17.24
C GLY A 319 -5.91 22.51 16.23
N VAL A 320 -6.59 22.52 15.10
CA VAL A 320 -6.26 21.76 13.90
C VAL A 320 -4.86 22.17 13.43
N HIS A 321 -3.91 21.23 13.41
CA HIS A 321 -2.59 21.45 12.83
C HIS A 321 -2.69 21.29 11.30
N VAL A 322 -2.72 22.43 10.59
CA VAL A 322 -2.43 22.48 9.16
C VAL A 322 -0.90 22.42 9.01
N LEU A 323 -0.38 21.30 8.51
CA LEU A 323 1.01 21.19 8.10
C LEU A 323 1.21 22.04 6.85
N ARG A 324 1.79 23.24 7.04
CA ARG A 324 2.22 24.12 5.96
C ARG A 324 3.70 23.89 5.74
N CYS A 325 4.06 23.16 4.69
CA CYS A 325 5.45 23.05 4.23
C CYS A 325 5.94 24.45 3.85
N ARG A 326 6.74 25.06 4.73
CA ARG A 326 7.53 26.24 4.39
C ARG A 326 8.65 25.76 3.48
N ARG A 327 8.91 26.54 2.42
CA ARG A 327 9.77 26.29 1.24
C ARG A 327 11.22 25.79 1.50
N GLU A 328 11.63 25.50 2.74
CA GLU A 328 13.02 25.25 3.14
C GLU A 328 13.21 24.17 4.22
N SER A 329 12.21 23.33 4.52
CA SER A 329 12.36 22.30 5.56
C SER A 329 12.11 20.90 5.02
N ALA A 330 13.16 20.07 5.09
CA ALA A 330 13.16 18.64 4.79
C ALA A 330 11.98 17.90 5.44
N CYS A 331 11.44 16.93 4.71
CA CYS A 331 10.34 16.08 5.12
C CYS A 331 10.86 15.10 6.18
N THR A 332 10.92 15.53 7.44
CA THR A 332 11.32 14.69 8.57
C THR A 332 10.12 13.86 9.03
N GLY A 333 10.00 12.64 8.49
CA GLY A 333 9.28 11.56 9.15
C GLY A 333 10.17 10.96 10.24
N LEU A 334 9.76 11.10 11.50
CA LEU A 334 10.32 10.33 12.62
C LEU A 334 9.59 8.99 12.66
N PHE A 335 10.36 7.89 12.65
CA PHE A 335 9.88 6.54 12.99
C PHE A 335 9.44 6.45 14.45
#